data_AF-A0A9X2MSW9-F1
#
_entry.id   AF-A0A9X2MSW9-F1
#
_cell.length_a   1.000
_cell.length_b   1.000
_cell.length_c   1.000
_cell.angle_alpha   90.00
_cell.angle_beta   90.00
_cell.angle_gamma   90.00
#
_symmetry.space_group_name_H-M   'P 1'
#
loop_
_entity.id
_entity.type
_entity.pdbx_description
1 polymer ?
#
loop_
_entity_poly.entity_id
_entity_poly.type
_entity_poly.pdbx_seq_one_letter_code
_entity_poly.pdbx_strand_id
1 'polypeptide(L)' 'MFWTAVWFVVNMLFVAALIVCLFMQRAVTIGKLQEVSAERMAVLTRRRNVLAAVSVLLFAGMCAAFVVNMKLNG' A
#
# COMPACT_ATOMS: atom_id res chain seq x y z
N MET A 1 -16.25 20.98 -0.44
CA MET A 1 -15.25 20.85 0.65
C MET A 1 -15.19 19.45 1.25
N PHE A 2 -16.28 18.87 1.78
CA PHE A 2 -16.27 17.50 2.38
C PHE A 2 -15.65 16.45 1.44
N TRP A 3 -16.05 16.44 0.18
CA TRP A 3 -15.56 15.48 -0.80
C TRP A 3 -14.11 15.71 -1.24
N THR A 4 -13.65 16.96 -1.18
CA THR A 4 -12.24 17.34 -1.34
C THR A 4 -11.39 16.81 -0.18
N ALA A 5 -11.90 16.89 1.06
CA ALA A 5 -11.22 16.34 2.24
C ALA A 5 -11.14 14.81 2.19
N VAL A 6 -12.23 14.13 1.79
CA VAL A 6 -12.23 12.66 1.60
C VAL A 6 -11.19 12.26 0.55
N TRP A 7 -11.16 12.96 -0.59
CA TRP A 7 -10.15 12.72 -1.62
C TRP A 7 -8.72 12.88 -1.09
N PHE A 8 -8.45 13.95 -0.34
CA PHE A 8 -7.13 14.22 0.22
C PHE A 8 -6.69 13.13 1.21
N VAL A 9 -7.59 12.70 2.11
CA VAL A 9 -7.31 11.64 3.09
C VAL A 9 -7.03 10.31 2.39
N VAL A 10 -7.85 9.94 1.40
CA VAL A 10 -7.64 8.69 0.64
C VAL A 10 -6.31 8.74 -0.12
N ASN A 11 -5.95 9.88 -0.71
CA ASN A 11 -4.68 10.06 -1.41
C ASN A 11 -3.47 9.94 -0.45
N MET A 12 -3.56 10.58 0.73
CA MET A 12 -2.52 10.49 1.76
C MET A 12 -2.35 9.06 2.30
N LEU A 13 -3.46 8.33 2.53
CA LEU A 13 -3.43 6.92 2.94
C LEU A 13 -2.83 6.01 1.86
N PHE A 14 -3.12 6.28 0.59
CA PHE A 14 -2.53 5.56 -0.54
C PHE A 14 -1.01 5.75 -0.60
N VAL A 15 -0.53 7.00 -0.52
CA VAL A 15 0.90 7.30 -0.51
C VAL A 15 1.60 6.63 0.68
N ALA A 16 1.01 6.71 1.88
CA ALA A 16 1.54 6.04 3.07
C ALA A 16 1.66 4.52 2.86
N ALA A 17 0.63 3.87 2.30
CA ALA A 17 0.65 2.44 2.02
C ALA A 17 1.69 2.05 0.96
N LEU A 18 1.90 2.90 -0.07
CA LEU A 18 2.97 2.72 -1.06
C LEU A 18 4.35 2.73 -0.41
N ILE A 19 4.61 3.72 0.46
CA ILE A 19 5.87 3.82 1.19
C ILE A 19 6.11 2.57 2.04
N VAL A 20 5.12 2.14 2.83
CA VAL A 20 5.25 0.93 3.66
C VAL A 20 5.49 -0.31 2.79
N CYS A 21 4.82 -0.42 1.62
CA CYS A 21 5.04 -1.51 0.68
C CYS A 21 6.49 -1.55 0.15
N LEU A 22 7.07 -0.40 -0.20
CA LEU A 22 8.46 -0.30 -0.65
C LEU A 22 9.45 -0.68 0.46
N PHE A 23 9.22 -0.22 1.70
CA PHE A 23 10.03 -0.62 2.85
C PHE A 23 9.95 -2.12 3.13
N MET A 24 8.76 -2.72 3.00
CA MET A 24 8.55 -4.15 3.19
C MET A 24 9.25 -4.97 2.10
N GLN A 25 9.19 -4.52 0.84
CA GLN A 25 9.92 -5.14 -0.26
C GLN A 25 11.43 -5.07 -0.03
N ARG A 26 11.95 -3.93 0.44
CA ARG A 26 13.35 -3.78 0.82
C ARG A 26 13.76 -4.74 1.93
N ALA A 27 12.92 -4.91 2.97
CA ALA A 27 13.19 -5.84 4.06
C ALA A 27 13.29 -7.30 3.59
N VAL A 28 12.43 -7.72 2.65
CA VAL A 28 12.50 -9.05 2.04
C VAL A 28 13.78 -9.23 1.22
N THR A 29 14.19 -8.22 0.45
CA THR A 29 15.42 -8.27 -0.35
C THR A 29 16.67 -8.37 0.53
N ILE A 30 16.73 -7.61 1.63
CA ILE A 30 17.83 -7.70 2.61
C ILE A 30 17.84 -9.07 3.28
N GLY A 31 16.67 -9.60 3.68
CA GLY A 31 16.58 -10.93 4.29
C GLY A 31 17.03 -12.07 3.36
N LYS A 32 16.83 -11.92 2.05
CA LYS A 32 17.38 -12.85 1.04
C LYS A 32 18.89 -12.76 0.91
N LEU A 33 19.46 -11.56 1.00
CA LEU A 33 20.91 -11.33 0.92
C LEU A 33 21.65 -11.79 2.18
N GLN A 34 20.99 -11.82 3.34
CA GLN A 34 21.59 -12.19 4.63
C GLN A 34 21.44 -13.70 4.98
N GLU A 35 21.03 -14.55 4.04
CA GLU A 35 20.78 -15.99 4.27
C GLU A 35 19.95 -16.27 5.54
N VAL A 36 18.91 -15.46 5.75
CA VAL A 36 18.06 -15.59 6.93
C VAL A 36 17.31 -16.92 6.90
N SER A 37 17.16 -17.56 8.06
CA SER A 37 16.50 -18.86 8.21
C SER A 37 15.17 -18.95 7.46
N ALA A 38 14.91 -20.11 6.84
CA ALA A 38 13.75 -20.34 5.97
C ALA A 38 12.40 -19.98 6.64
N GLU A 39 12.30 -20.17 7.95
CA GLU A 39 11.12 -19.83 8.75
C GLU A 39 10.88 -18.31 8.83
N ARG A 40 11.93 -17.51 9.07
CA ARG A 40 11.84 -16.04 9.07
C ARG A 40 11.56 -15.49 7.68
N MET A 41 12.11 -16.12 6.64
CA MET A 41 11.79 -15.79 5.25
C MET A 41 10.32 -16.06 4.90
N ALA A 42 9.72 -17.14 5.41
CA ALA A 42 8.31 -17.45 5.17
C ALA A 42 7.37 -16.39 5.81
N VAL A 43 7.67 -15.95 7.03
CA VAL A 43 6.91 -14.89 7.71
C VAL A 43 7.04 -13.56 6.97
N LEU A 44 8.26 -13.18 6.56
CA LEU A 44 8.50 -11.95 5.80
C LEU A 44 7.76 -11.96 4.45
N THR A 45 7.76 -13.09 3.75
CA THR A 45 7.06 -13.25 2.47
C THR A 45 5.54 -13.20 2.64
N ARG A 46 4.99 -13.85 3.69
CA ARG A 46 3.55 -13.79 3.99
C ARG A 46 3.10 -12.37 4.34
N ARG A 47 3.87 -11.68 5.18
CA ARG A 47 3.61 -10.27 5.52
C ARG A 47 3.66 -9.38 4.28
N ARG A 48 4.66 -9.56 3.40
CA ARG A 48 4.74 -8.85 2.12
C ARG A 48 3.50 -9.08 1.25
N ASN A 49 3.04 -10.32 1.12
CA ASN A 49 1.86 -10.63 0.30
C ASN A 49 0.57 -10.03 0.86
N VAL A 50 0.37 -10.09 2.19
CA VAL A 50 -0.78 -9.43 2.83
C VAL A 50 -0.72 -7.92 2.60
N LEU A 51 0.46 -7.32 2.78
CA LEU A 51 0.62 -5.88 2.60
C LEU A 51 0.44 -5.47 1.14
N ALA A 52 0.94 -6.25 0.18
CA ALA A 52 0.73 -6.04 -1.24
C ALA A 52 -0.77 -6.11 -1.60
N ALA A 53 -1.51 -7.09 -1.07
CA ALA A 53 -2.95 -7.18 -1.26
C ALA A 53 -3.69 -5.96 -0.68
N VAL A 54 -3.29 -5.51 0.52
CA VAL A 54 -3.82 -4.28 1.14
C VAL A 54 -3.49 -3.04 0.31
N SER A 55 -2.28 -2.93 -0.25
CA SER A 55 -1.89 -1.83 -1.13
C SER A 55 -2.71 -1.81 -2.43
N VAL A 56 -3.04 -2.97 -3.01
CA VAL A 56 -3.91 -3.08 -4.19
C VAL A 56 -5.34 -2.65 -3.86
N LEU A 57 -5.88 -3.06 -2.71
CA LEU A 57 -7.21 -2.62 -2.26
C LEU A 57 -7.26 -1.11 -2.02
N LEU A 58 -6.22 -0.55 -1.41
CA LEU A 58 -6.09 0.91 -1.21
C LEU A 58 -5.95 1.65 -2.55
N PHE A 59 -5.24 1.09 -3.53
CA PHE A 59 -5.16 1.64 -4.88
C PHE A 59 -6.54 1.68 -5.55
N ALA A 60 -7.29 0.58 -5.50
CA ALA A 60 -8.64 0.52 -6.05
C ALA A 60 -9.58 1.53 -5.37
N GLY A 61 -9.51 1.65 -4.04
CA GLY A 61 -10.23 2.66 -3.27
C GLY A 61 -9.85 4.09 -3.64
N MET A 62 -8.56 4.35 -3.90
CA MET A 62 -8.06 5.64 -4.37
C MET A 62 -8.57 5.99 -5.76
N CYS A 63 -8.51 5.06 -6.72
CA CYS A 63 -9.06 5.26 -8.06
C CYS A 63 -10.56 5.56 -8.01
N ALA A 64 -11.33 4.81 -7.21
CA ALA A 64 -12.76 5.05 -7.03
C ALA A 64 -13.02 6.44 -6.41
N ALA A 65 -12.29 6.81 -5.35
CA ALA A 65 -12.42 8.12 -4.72
C ALA A 65 -12.03 9.27 -5.67
N PHE A 66 -11.01 9.08 -6.51
CA PHE A 66 -10.59 10.05 -7.52
C PHE A 66 -11.67 10.28 -8.59
N VAL A 67 -12.22 9.20 -9.16
CA VAL A 67 -13.29 9.28 -10.18
C VAL A 67 -14.53 9.95 -9.60
N VAL A 68 -14.92 9.59 -8.38
CA VAL A 68 -16.10 10.16 -7.73
C VAL A 68 -15.87 11.63 -7.33
N ASN A 69 -14.65 12.02 -6.97
CA ASN A 69 -14.31 13.43 -6.74
C ASN A 69 -14.38 14.25 -8.04
N MET A 70 -13.80 13.75 -9.14
CA MET A 70 -13.89 14.44 -10.45
C MET A 70 -15.31 14.51 -10.98
N LYS A 71 -16.16 13.50 -10.73
CA LYS A 71 -17.57 13.53 -11.16
C LYS A 71 -18.44 14.53 -10.38
N LEU A 72 -18.07 14.84 -9.14
CA LEU A 72 -18.86 15.71 -8.24
C LEU A 72 -18.33 17.14 -8.15
N ASN A 73 -17.03 17.37 -8.38
CA ASN A 73 -16.40 18.70 -8.34
C ASN A 73 -15.88 19.18 -9.70
N GLY A 74 -15.89 18.33 -10.73
CA GLY A 74 -15.52 18.67 -12.11
C GLY A 74 -16.69 19.16 -12.92
#